data_AF-A0A1B8Z940-F1
#
_entry.id   AF-A0A1B8Z940-F1
#
_cell.length_a   1.000
_cell.length_b   1.000
_cell.length_c   1.000
_cell.angle_alpha   90.00
_cell.angle_beta   90.00
_cell.angle_gamma   90.00
#
_symmetry.space_group_name_H-M   'P 1'
#
loop_
_entity.id
_entity.type
_entity.pdbx_description
1 polymer ?
#
loop_
_entity_poly.entity_id
_entity_poly.type
_entity_poly.pdbx_seq_one_letter_code
_entity_poly.pdbx_strand_id
1 'polypeptide(L)' 'MDNTAKYLHFKYDDKNPFEIVQEMISKGKSPLHAVKYIKEKFPAFSLIEAKEVVTIATSEHKSLYDYQGDLFIQPEKLDE' A
#
# COMPACT_ATOMS: atom_id res chain seq x y z
N MET A 1 -6.61 12.20 -0.37
CA MET A 1 -6.31 12.60 1.05
C MET A 1 -5.02 11.91 1.43
N ASP A 2 -4.08 12.54 2.14
CA ASP A 2 -2.82 11.86 2.49
C ASP A 2 -2.99 10.96 3.72
N ASN A 3 -3.02 9.65 3.49
CA ASN A 3 -3.18 8.64 4.52
C ASN A 3 -1.84 8.15 5.11
N THR A 4 -0.70 8.70 4.69
CA THR A 4 0.63 8.27 5.15
C THR A 4 0.75 8.39 6.68
N ALA A 5 0.32 9.53 7.24
CA ALA A 5 0.41 9.81 8.67
C ALA A 5 -0.34 8.78 9.55
N LYS A 6 -1.40 8.17 9.01
CA LYS A 6 -2.18 7.12 9.70
C LYS A 6 -1.32 5.91 10.07
N TYR A 7 -0.28 5.60 9.29
CA TYR A 7 0.47 4.35 9.44
C TYR A 7 1.89 4.53 10.01
N LEU A 8 2.41 5.77 10.05
CA LEU A 8 3.79 6.05 10.49
C LEU A 8 4.11 5.68 11.95
N HIS A 9 3.09 5.66 12.82
CA HIS A 9 3.26 5.35 14.24
C HIS A 9 3.32 3.85 14.54
N PHE A 10 2.95 3.00 13.57
CA PHE A 10 3.09 1.55 13.72
C PHE A 10 4.55 1.15 13.51
N LYS A 11 5.02 0.19 14.30
CA LYS A 11 6.39 -0.31 14.23
C LYS A 11 6.42 -1.82 14.39
N TYR A 12 7.27 -2.47 13.60
CA TYR A 12 7.66 -3.86 13.75
C TYR A 12 9.17 -3.94 13.48
N ASP A 13 9.94 -4.43 14.44
CA ASP A 13 11.41 -4.49 14.34
C ASP A 13 12.03 -3.13 13.97
N ASP A 14 11.63 -2.09 14.72
CA ASP A 14 11.99 -0.67 14.54
C ASP A 14 11.64 -0.02 13.18
N LYS A 15 11.02 -0.77 12.27
CA LYS A 15 10.59 -0.30 10.96
C LYS A 15 9.09 -0.02 10.93
N ASN A 16 8.71 1.06 10.25
CA ASN A 16 7.32 1.36 9.96
C ASN A 16 6.83 0.50 8.77
N PRO A 17 5.51 0.38 8.56
CA PRO A 17 4.96 -0.45 7.50
C PRO A 17 5.49 -0.12 6.10
N PHE A 18 5.74 1.17 5.79
CA PHE A 18 6.27 1.57 4.49
C PHE A 18 7.73 1.14 4.31
N GLU A 19 8.57 1.28 5.33
CA GLU A 19 9.97 0.80 5.31
C GLU A 19 10.03 -0.70 5.03
N ILE A 20 9.14 -1.48 5.66
CA ILE A 20 9.01 -2.92 5.44
C ILE A 20 8.62 -3.23 3.99
N VAL A 21 7.61 -2.53 3.45
CA VAL A 21 7.20 -2.73 2.05
C VAL A 21 8.34 -2.40 1.10
N GLN A 22 9.00 -1.24 1.26
CA GLN A 22 10.13 -0.85 0.41
C GLN A 22 11.24 -1.89 0.40
N GLU A 23 11.60 -2.43 1.57
CA GLU A 23 12.59 -3.49 1.67
C GLU A 23 12.15 -4.74 0.90
N MET A 24 10.89 -5.16 1.01
CA MET A 24 10.36 -6.30 0.28
C MET A 24 10.40 -6.10 -1.24
N ILE A 25 9.99 -4.94 -1.72
CA ILE A 25 10.03 -4.62 -3.16
C ILE A 25 11.47 -4.55 -3.67
N SER A 26 12.39 -3.96 -2.90
CA SER A 26 13.82 -3.94 -3.25
C SER A 26 14.43 -5.34 -3.39
N LYS A 27 13.86 -6.33 -2.68
CA LYS A 27 14.22 -7.75 -2.77
C LYS A 27 13.45 -8.50 -3.88
N GLY A 28 12.75 -7.78 -4.76
CA GLY A 28 12.00 -8.36 -5.87
C GLY A 28 10.71 -9.08 -5.47
N LYS A 29 10.18 -8.85 -4.26
CA LYS A 29 8.89 -9.43 -3.87
C LYS A 29 7.75 -8.67 -4.56
N SER A 30 6.70 -9.40 -4.91
CA SER A 30 5.52 -8.78 -5.52
C SER A 30 4.71 -7.98 -4.50
N PRO A 31 3.94 -6.96 -4.93
CA PRO A 31 3.04 -6.21 -4.05
C PRO A 31 2.06 -7.10 -3.28
N LEU A 32 1.57 -8.18 -3.88
CA LEU A 32 0.67 -9.13 -3.20
C LEU A 32 1.35 -9.85 -2.03
N HIS A 33 2.63 -10.22 -2.18
CA HIS A 33 3.40 -10.77 -1.07
C HIS A 33 3.59 -9.74 0.04
N ALA A 34 3.82 -8.47 -0.31
CA ALA A 34 3.94 -7.39 0.66
C ALA A 34 2.63 -7.18 1.45
N VAL A 35 1.46 -7.22 0.78
CA VAL A 35 0.15 -7.13 1.45
C VAL A 35 -0.03 -8.25 2.48
N LYS A 36 0.29 -9.50 2.09
CA LYS A 36 0.22 -10.64 3.00
C LYS A 36 1.13 -10.44 4.20
N TYR A 37 2.38 -10.03 3.97
CA TYR A 37 3.37 -9.83 5.04
C TYR A 37 2.97 -8.71 6.00
N ILE A 38 2.48 -7.58 5.49
CA ILE A 38 1.97 -6.48 6.32
C ILE A 38 0.80 -6.96 7.19
N LYS A 39 -0.12 -7.75 6.64
CA LYS A 39 -1.23 -8.32 7.42
C LYS A 39 -0.75 -9.27 8.53
N GLU A 40 0.31 -10.02 8.29
CA GLU A 40 0.93 -10.92 9.28
C GLU A 40 1.66 -10.15 10.40
N LYS A 41 2.36 -9.05 10.06
CA LYS A 41 3.13 -8.26 11.03
C LYS A 41 2.30 -7.23 11.79
N PHE A 42 1.23 -6.75 11.19
CA PHE A 42 0.28 -5.83 11.79
C PHE A 42 -1.13 -6.44 11.79
N PRO A 43 -1.42 -7.40 12.70
CA PRO A 43 -2.71 -8.08 12.72
C PRO A 43 -3.92 -7.14 12.91
N ALA A 44 -3.70 -5.98 13.53
CA ALA A 44 -4.69 -4.93 13.71
C ALA A 44 -5.13 -4.28 12.39
N PHE A 45 -4.30 -4.33 11.35
CA PHE A 45 -4.69 -3.82 10.04
C PHE A 45 -5.74 -4.74 9.42
N SER A 46 -6.80 -4.14 8.91
CA SER A 46 -7.68 -4.78 7.94
C SER A 46 -6.91 -5.07 6.63
N LEU A 47 -7.49 -5.92 5.79
CA LEU A 47 -6.92 -6.17 4.46
C LEU A 47 -6.89 -4.89 3.60
N ILE A 48 -7.86 -3.99 3.78
CA ILE A 48 -7.90 -2.71 3.07
C ILE A 48 -6.73 -1.83 3.49
N GLU A 49 -6.43 -1.75 4.78
CA GLU A 49 -5.30 -0.97 5.29
C GLU A 49 -3.96 -1.55 4.86
N ALA A 50 -3.81 -2.88 4.87
CA ALA A 50 -2.61 -3.52 4.34
C ALA A 50 -2.40 -3.21 2.84
N LYS A 51 -3.49 -3.22 2.05
CA LYS A 51 -3.44 -2.79 0.64
C LYS A 51 -3.05 -1.34 0.51
N GLU A 52 -3.67 -0.45 1.30
CA GLU A 52 -3.39 0.98 1.26
C GLU A 52 -1.92 1.30 1.58
N VAL A 53 -1.35 0.68 2.61
CA VAL A 53 0.08 0.82 2.93
C VAL A 53 0.96 0.43 1.74
N VAL A 54 0.67 -0.70 1.10
CA VAL A 54 1.44 -1.16 -0.07
C VAL A 54 1.27 -0.21 -1.24
N THR A 55 0.05 0.23 -1.54
CA THR A 55 -0.23 1.21 -2.60
C THR A 55 0.53 2.50 -2.39
N ILE A 56 0.52 3.06 -1.18
CA ILE A 56 1.25 4.30 -0.86
C ILE A 56 2.77 4.09 -0.99
N ALA A 57 3.29 2.94 -0.57
CA ALA A 57 4.72 2.65 -0.69
C ALA A 57 5.15 2.46 -2.16
N THR A 58 4.33 1.82 -2.99
CA THR A 58 4.77 1.39 -4.33
C THR A 58 4.26 2.25 -5.47
N SER A 59 3.59 3.36 -5.18
CA SER A 59 3.06 4.27 -6.21
C SER A 59 3.19 5.73 -5.77
N GLU A 60 2.80 6.65 -6.65
CA GLU A 60 2.78 8.08 -6.36
C GLU A 60 1.57 8.52 -5.51
N HIS A 61 0.61 7.61 -5.29
CA HIS A 61 -0.65 7.92 -4.61
C HIS A 61 -0.48 7.94 -3.10
N LYS A 62 -1.27 8.79 -2.44
CA LYS A 62 -1.26 8.95 -0.98
C LYS A 62 -2.43 8.27 -0.27
N SER A 63 -3.28 7.57 -1.00
CA SER A 63 -4.34 6.71 -0.47
C SER A 63 -4.72 5.62 -1.48
N LEU A 64 -5.37 4.55 -0.99
CA LEU A 64 -5.91 3.52 -1.88
C LEU A 64 -7.05 4.07 -2.75
N TYR A 65 -7.81 5.01 -2.21
CA TYR A 65 -8.91 5.65 -2.93
C TYR A 65 -8.41 6.41 -4.16
N ASP A 66 -7.35 7.24 -4.00
CA ASP A 66 -6.79 8.01 -5.11
C ASP A 66 -6.26 7.07 -6.21
N TYR A 67 -5.57 5.99 -5.83
CA TYR A 67 -5.10 4.95 -6.76
C TYR A 67 -6.25 4.26 -7.51
N GLN A 68 -7.35 3.96 -6.83
CA GLN A 68 -8.53 3.38 -7.45
C GLN A 68 -9.19 4.36 -8.42
N GLY A 69 -9.29 5.64 -8.06
CA GLY A 69 -9.77 6.69 -8.96
C GLY A 69 -9.02 6.67 -10.29
N ASP A 70 -7.70 6.67 -10.23
CA ASP A 70 -6.85 6.69 -11.44
C ASP A 70 -6.96 5.41 -12.29
N LEU A 71 -7.20 4.25 -11.67
CA LEU A 71 -7.47 3.01 -12.39
C LEU A 71 -8.81 3.05 -13.15
N PHE A 72 -9.83 3.64 -12.53
CA PHE A 72 -11.20 3.66 -13.06
C PHE A 72 -11.52 4.88 -13.93
N ILE A 73 -10.57 5.81 -14.14
CA ILE A 73 -10.65 6.85 -15.19
C ILE A 73 -10.25 6.30 -16.56
N GLN A 74 -9.49 5.20 -16.61
CA GLN A 74 -9.06 4.56 -17.85
C GLN A 74 -10.14 3.81 -18.68
N PRO A 75 -11.26 3.29 -18.12
CA PRO A 75 -12.31 2.61 -18.89
C PRO A 75 -13.09 3.52 -19.86
N GLU A 76 -13.17 4.82 -19.60
CA GLU A 76 -13.95 5.76 -20.44
C GLU A 76 -13.29 6.09 -21.79
N LYS A 77 -12.09 5.54 -22.08
CA LYS A 77 -11.36 5.71 -23.34
C LYS A 77 -11.37 4.48 -24.26
N LEU A 78 -12.18 3.47 -23.95
CA LEU A 78 -12.29 2.26 -24.78
C LEU A 78 -13.47 2.27 -25.77
N ASP A 79 -14.26 3.35 -25.79
CA ASP A 79 -15.38 3.54 -26.72
C ASP A 79 -15.17 4.81 -27.58
N GLU A 80 -14.17 4.83 -28.47
CA GLU A 80 -14.14 5.65 -29.71
C GLU A 80 -13.49 4.88 -30.87
#